data_AF-A0AAW1TWZ3-F1
#
_entry.id   AF-A0AAW1TWZ3-F1
#
_cell.length_a   1.000
_cell.length_b   1.000
_cell.length_c   1.000
_cell.angle_alpha   90.00
_cell.angle_beta   90.00
_cell.angle_gamma   90.00
#
_symmetry.space_group_name_H-M   'P 1'
#
loop_
_entity.id
_entity.type
_entity.pdbx_description
1 polymer ?
#
loop_
_entity_poly.entity_id
_entity_poly.type
_entity_poly.pdbx_seq_one_letter_code
_entity_poly.pdbx_strand_id
1 'polypeptide(L)'
;MTWVIENELGNDLEGLTSVKKCDSQGTPESCEYIVKNLKFTKICEKMTMKNQFWSSFVDGVKPQLECPLKPATYTVEIFLNDVFKYFFAVPTGVWKTQMSYLMQNEVISCVNIDFKVYEREF
;
A
#
# COMPACT_ATOMS: atom_id res chain seq x y z
N MET A 1 4.91 11.39 -3.19
CA MET A 1 5.52 10.64 -2.06
C MET A 1 6.88 10.14 -2.51
N THR A 2 7.90 10.18 -1.65
CA THR A 2 9.27 9.77 -2.02
C THR A 2 9.76 8.70 -1.04
N TRP A 3 10.38 7.63 -1.54
CA TRP A 3 11.04 6.62 -0.73
C TRP A 3 12.40 6.26 -1.33
N VAL A 4 13.33 5.89 -0.46
CA VAL A 4 14.70 5.54 -0.84
C VAL A 4 14.88 4.05 -0.61
N ILE A 5 15.37 3.36 -1.63
CA ILE A 5 15.86 1.99 -1.52
C ILE A 5 17.38 2.07 -1.52
N GLU A 6 18.01 1.64 -0.43
CA GLU A 6 19.47 1.70 -0.27
C GLU A 6 20.19 0.47 -0.81
N ASN A 7 19.52 -0.68 -0.79
CA ASN A 7 20.06 -1.98 -1.20
C ASN A 7 19.16 -2.64 -2.23
N GLU A 8 19.74 -3.46 -3.11
CA GLU A 8 18.94 -4.23 -4.07
C GLU A 8 17.97 -5.15 -3.33
N LEU A 9 16.68 -5.04 -3.64
CA LEU A 9 15.65 -5.93 -3.10
C LEU A 9 15.34 -7.01 -4.13
N GLY A 10 15.69 -8.24 -3.79
CA GLY A 10 15.52 -9.40 -4.65
C GLY A 10 14.08 -9.88 -4.80
N ASN A 11 13.90 -10.97 -5.54
CA ASN A 11 12.59 -11.57 -5.83
C ASN A 11 11.90 -12.19 -4.61
N ASP A 12 12.63 -12.37 -3.50
CA ASP A 12 12.13 -12.92 -2.24
C ASP A 12 11.42 -11.87 -1.38
N LEU A 13 11.10 -10.71 -1.96
CA LEU A 13 10.35 -9.66 -1.30
C LEU A 13 8.90 -10.13 -1.02
N GLU A 14 8.57 -10.17 0.26
CA GLU A 14 7.24 -10.49 0.77
C GLU A 14 6.59 -9.26 1.41
N GLY A 15 5.27 -9.26 1.46
CA GLY A 15 4.49 -8.20 2.08
C GLY A 15 3.53 -8.78 3.11
N LEU A 16 3.36 -8.10 4.23
CA LEU A 16 2.29 -8.33 5.18
C LEU A 16 1.43 -7.09 5.21
N THR A 17 0.11 -7.26 5.11
CA THR A 17 -0.82 -6.14 5.23
C THR A 17 -1.86 -6.41 6.29
N SER A 18 -2.06 -5.42 7.14
CA SER A 18 -3.15 -5.38 8.10
C SER A 18 -3.99 -4.13 7.86
N VAL A 19 -5.30 -4.29 7.84
CA VAL A 19 -6.27 -3.21 7.64
C VAL A 19 -7.20 -3.19 8.83
N LYS A 20 -7.27 -2.03 9.47
CA LYS A 20 -8.23 -1.74 10.54
C LYS A 20 -9.25 -0.72 10.08
N LYS A 21 -10.49 -0.92 10.49
CA LYS A 21 -11.54 0.09 10.42
C LYS A 21 -11.81 0.58 11.84
N CYS A 22 -11.79 1.89 12.03
CA CYS A 22 -12.13 2.53 13.28
C CYS A 22 -13.47 3.27 13.14
N ASP A 23 -14.04 3.69 14.25
CA ASP A 23 -15.19 4.59 14.25
C ASP A 23 -14.85 5.95 13.60
N SER A 24 -15.86 6.81 13.49
CA SER A 24 -15.73 8.13 12.85
C SER A 24 -14.76 9.09 13.56
N GLN A 25 -14.44 8.82 14.83
CA GLN A 25 -13.48 9.57 15.64
C GLN A 25 -12.04 9.07 15.45
N GLY A 26 -11.85 7.83 14.98
CA GLY A 26 -10.53 7.28 14.65
C GLY A 26 -9.69 6.94 15.88
N THR A 27 -10.34 6.79 17.05
CA THR A 27 -9.67 6.43 18.30
C THR A 27 -9.07 5.02 18.19
N PRO A 28 -7.85 4.76 18.72
CA PRO A 28 -7.22 3.45 18.60
C PRO A 28 -8.04 2.29 19.19
N GLU A 29 -8.86 2.58 20.20
CA GLU A 29 -9.69 1.61 20.92
C GLU A 29 -10.93 1.17 20.12
N SER A 30 -11.39 1.98 19.16
CA SER A 30 -12.53 1.65 18.30
C SER A 30 -12.15 0.91 17.02
N CYS A 31 -10.85 0.62 16.83
CA CYS A 31 -10.34 0.04 15.61
C CYS A 31 -10.42 -1.50 15.62
N GLU A 32 -11.21 -2.05 14.71
CA GLU A 32 -11.31 -3.49 14.48
C GLU A 32 -10.50 -3.92 13.26
N TYR A 33 -9.82 -5.07 13.34
CA TYR A 33 -9.13 -5.65 12.19
C TYR A 33 -10.16 -6.21 11.21
N ILE A 34 -10.18 -5.65 10.01
CA ILE A 34 -10.91 -6.22 8.87
C ILE A 34 -10.04 -7.26 8.16
N VAL A 35 -8.74 -6.97 8.07
CA VAL A 35 -7.72 -7.88 7.54
C VAL A 35 -6.54 -7.86 8.48
N LYS A 36 -6.02 -9.03 8.85
CA LYS A 36 -4.86 -9.15 9.74
C LYS A 36 -3.79 -10.02 9.10
N ASN A 37 -2.58 -9.46 8.95
CA ASN A 37 -1.40 -10.16 8.46
C ASN A 37 -1.60 -10.91 7.13
N LEU A 38 -2.33 -10.30 6.19
CA LEU A 38 -2.48 -10.85 4.86
C LEU A 38 -1.12 -10.85 4.17
N LYS A 39 -0.61 -12.05 3.85
CA LYS A 39 0.69 -12.23 3.24
C LYS A 39 0.59 -12.15 1.72
N PHE A 40 1.36 -11.25 1.14
CA PHE A 40 1.59 -11.14 -0.30
C PHE A 40 2.99 -11.66 -0.60
N THR A 41 3.06 -12.78 -1.33
CA THR A 41 4.32 -13.29 -1.88
C THR A 41 4.50 -12.81 -3.31
N LYS A 42 5.73 -12.91 -3.81
CA LYS A 42 6.11 -12.57 -5.18
C LYS A 42 5.70 -11.14 -5.56
N ILE A 43 6.03 -10.17 -4.70
CA ILE A 43 5.69 -8.76 -4.94
C ILE A 43 6.22 -8.29 -6.30
N CYS A 44 7.42 -8.73 -6.66
CA CYS A 44 8.01 -8.47 -7.98
C CYS A 44 7.13 -8.89 -9.16
N GLU A 45 6.52 -10.08 -9.10
CA GLU A 45 5.59 -10.54 -10.13
C GLU A 45 4.30 -9.70 -10.13
N LYS A 46 3.79 -9.35 -8.95
CA LYS A 46 2.56 -8.55 -8.82
C LYS A 46 2.73 -7.12 -9.33
N MET A 47 3.91 -6.53 -9.21
CA MET A 47 4.18 -5.17 -9.73
C MET A 47 4.12 -5.11 -11.25
N THR A 48 4.43 -6.20 -11.96
CA THR A 48 4.35 -6.21 -13.43
C THR A 48 2.93 -6.43 -13.95
N MET A 49 1.99 -6.82 -13.08
CA MET A 49 0.59 -7.04 -13.46
C MET A 49 -0.10 -5.72 -13.81
N LYS A 50 -0.74 -5.70 -14.98
CA LYS A 50 -1.56 -4.59 -15.46
C LYS A 50 -3.04 -4.78 -15.08
N ASN A 51 -3.81 -3.70 -15.11
CA ASN A 51 -5.25 -3.65 -14.82
C ASN A 51 -5.64 -4.13 -13.40
N GLN A 52 -4.74 -4.02 -12.44
CA GLN A 52 -4.99 -4.29 -11.04
C GLN A 52 -5.29 -2.99 -10.29
N PHE A 53 -5.91 -3.09 -9.11
CA PHE A 53 -6.23 -1.88 -8.32
C PHE A 53 -4.98 -1.06 -7.94
N TRP A 54 -3.81 -1.70 -7.89
CA TRP A 54 -2.52 -1.06 -7.62
C TRP A 54 -1.78 -0.60 -8.88
N SER A 55 -2.24 -0.94 -10.09
CA SER A 55 -1.49 -0.64 -11.33
C SER A 55 -1.28 0.85 -11.53
N SER A 56 -2.27 1.71 -11.24
CA SER A 56 -2.12 3.16 -11.35
C SER A 56 -1.06 3.73 -10.39
N PHE A 57 -0.90 3.11 -9.22
CA PHE A 57 0.15 3.50 -8.29
C PHE A 57 1.53 3.10 -8.81
N VAL A 58 1.67 1.85 -9.28
CA VAL A 58 2.93 1.33 -9.84
C VAL A 58 3.36 2.13 -11.08
N ASP A 59 2.44 2.40 -12.00
CA ASP A 59 2.72 3.14 -13.24
C ASP A 59 3.11 4.61 -12.98
N GLY A 60 2.69 5.17 -11.83
CA GLY A 60 3.03 6.53 -11.40
C GLY A 60 4.38 6.66 -10.68
N VAL A 61 5.11 5.55 -10.49
CA VAL A 61 6.41 5.55 -9.80
C VAL A 61 7.55 5.84 -10.79
N LYS A 62 8.50 6.70 -10.39
CA LYS A 62 9.73 7.01 -11.13
C LYS A 62 10.96 6.87 -10.22
N PRO A 63 12.05 6.22 -10.65
CA PRO A 63 12.16 5.42 -11.88
C PRO A 63 11.21 4.23 -11.84
N GLN A 64 10.95 3.61 -12.99
CA GLN A 64 10.00 2.50 -13.06
C GLN A 64 10.42 1.35 -12.14
N LEU A 65 9.43 0.73 -11.49
CA LEU A 65 9.64 -0.40 -10.59
C LEU A 65 9.97 -1.65 -11.43
N GLU A 66 11.26 -1.86 -11.69
CA GLU A 66 11.79 -3.07 -12.31
C GLU A 66 12.37 -3.99 -11.24
N CYS A 67 12.07 -5.28 -11.31
CA CYS A 67 12.70 -6.26 -10.41
C CYS A 67 13.96 -6.88 -11.03
N PRO A 68 15.01 -7.14 -10.22
CA PRO A 68 15.13 -6.80 -8.80
C PRO A 68 15.16 -5.27 -8.58
N LEU A 69 14.54 -4.81 -7.49
CA LEU A 69 14.42 -3.36 -7.23
C LEU A 69 15.80 -2.81 -6.90
N LYS A 70 16.28 -1.90 -7.75
CA LYS A 70 17.61 -1.34 -7.62
C LYS A 70 17.65 -0.23 -6.56
N PRO A 71 18.82 0.01 -5.95
CA PRO A 71 19.02 1.17 -5.11
C PRO A 71 18.73 2.46 -5.89
N ALA A 72 17.72 3.20 -5.46
CA ALA A 72 17.32 4.46 -6.06
C ALA A 72 16.38 5.23 -5.13
N THR A 73 16.26 6.53 -5.41
CA THR A 73 15.19 7.36 -4.87
C THR A 73 13.99 7.25 -5.82
N TYR A 74 12.91 6.67 -5.34
CA TYR A 74 11.67 6.52 -6.07
C TYR A 74 10.68 7.60 -5.64
N THR A 75 10.02 8.20 -6.62
CA THR A 75 8.98 9.20 -6.44
C THR A 75 7.68 8.71 -7.06
N VAL A 76 6.57 8.94 -6.37
CA VAL A 76 5.23 8.68 -6.92
C VAL A 76 4.53 9.99 -7.16
N GLU A 77 4.14 10.18 -8.42
CA GLU A 77 3.15 11.15 -8.85
C GLU A 77 1.78 10.47 -8.74
N ILE A 78 1.12 10.63 -7.59
CA ILE A 78 -0.18 9.99 -7.36
C ILE A 78 -1.26 10.77 -8.11
N PHE A 79 -1.82 10.18 -9.16
CA PHE A 79 -3.08 10.65 -9.75
C PHE A 79 -4.25 10.13 -8.89
N LEU A 80 -4.65 10.93 -7.91
CA LEU A 80 -5.72 10.59 -6.97
C LEU A 80 -7.04 10.19 -7.67
N ASN A 81 -7.28 10.67 -8.89
CA ASN A 81 -8.51 10.43 -9.65
C ASN A 81 -8.81 8.95 -9.93
N ASP A 82 -7.80 8.09 -10.09
CA ASP A 82 -8.04 6.66 -10.34
C ASP A 82 -8.17 5.84 -9.05
N VAL A 83 -7.47 6.25 -7.98
CA VAL A 83 -7.59 5.61 -6.66
C VAL A 83 -8.98 5.85 -6.06
N PHE A 84 -9.55 7.04 -6.27
CA PHE A 84 -10.92 7.37 -5.84
C PHE A 84 -12.02 6.48 -6.44
N LYS A 85 -11.82 5.93 -7.64
CA LYS A 85 -12.80 5.01 -8.25
C LYS A 85 -12.97 3.73 -7.42
N TYR A 86 -11.91 3.26 -6.78
CA TYR A 86 -11.95 2.07 -5.92
C TYR A 86 -12.47 2.38 -4.51
N PHE A 87 -12.38 3.63 -4.05
CA PHE A 87 -12.88 4.04 -2.74
C PHE A 87 -14.42 4.08 -2.66
N PHE A 88 -15.16 4.12 -3.78
CA PHE A 88 -16.63 4.10 -3.76
C PHE A 88 -17.22 2.84 -3.13
N ALA A 89 -16.52 1.70 -3.19
CA ALA A 89 -16.96 0.46 -2.56
C ALA A 89 -16.53 0.33 -1.09
N VAL A 90 -15.77 1.29 -0.57
CA VAL A 90 -15.23 1.26 0.79
C VAL A 90 -16.20 1.97 1.73
N PRO A 91 -16.69 1.30 2.80
CA PRO A 91 -17.56 1.93 3.78
C PRO A 91 -16.96 3.19 4.39
N THR A 92 -17.81 4.18 4.69
CA THR A 92 -17.42 5.38 5.41
C THR A 92 -16.79 5.04 6.78
N GLY A 93 -15.86 5.88 7.21
CA GLY A 93 -15.11 5.70 8.45
C GLY A 93 -13.62 5.97 8.31
N VAL A 94 -12.90 5.78 9.42
CA VAL A 94 -11.44 5.90 9.48
C VAL A 94 -10.82 4.53 9.22
N TRP A 95 -9.89 4.48 8.28
CA TRP A 95 -9.20 3.26 7.89
C TRP A 95 -7.71 3.43 8.15
N LYS A 96 -7.12 2.44 8.81
CA LYS A 96 -5.69 2.39 9.10
C LYS A 96 -5.10 1.14 8.46
N THR A 97 -4.19 1.34 7.53
CA THR A 97 -3.53 0.26 6.80
C THR A 97 -2.06 0.24 7.15
N GLN A 98 -1.60 -0.89 7.66
CA GLN A 98 -0.19 -1.16 7.90
C GLN A 98 0.30 -2.17 6.88
N MET A 99 1.33 -1.80 6.12
CA MET A 99 2.04 -2.68 5.20
C MET A 99 3.47 -2.85 5.68
N SER A 100 3.93 -4.08 5.83
CA SER A 100 5.32 -4.40 6.14
C SER A 100 5.92 -5.21 5.01
N TYR A 101 7.12 -4.83 4.57
CA TYR A 101 7.86 -5.56 3.56
C TYR A 101 8.97 -6.36 4.23
N LEU A 102 9.07 -7.62 3.86
CA LEU A 102 10.02 -8.56 4.43
C LEU A 102 10.95 -9.09 3.35
N MET A 103 12.20 -9.28 3.73
CA MET A 103 13.21 -9.97 2.94
C MET A 103 13.87 -11.01 3.85
N GLN A 104 13.90 -12.26 3.43
CA GLN A 104 14.42 -13.37 4.24
C GLN A 104 13.80 -13.43 5.66
N ASN A 105 12.50 -13.12 5.76
CA ASN A 105 11.73 -13.06 7.02
C ASN A 105 12.12 -11.93 7.99
N GLU A 106 12.96 -10.99 7.58
CA GLU A 106 13.26 -9.75 8.32
C GLU A 106 12.46 -8.58 7.75
N VAL A 107 11.91 -7.73 8.62
CA VAL A 107 11.16 -6.54 8.21
C VAL A 107 12.14 -5.45 7.77
N ILE A 108 12.12 -5.12 6.48
CA ILE A 108 13.01 -4.10 5.89
C ILE A 108 12.31 -2.74 5.72
N SER A 109 10.98 -2.73 5.71
CA SER A 109 10.20 -1.49 5.57
C SER A 109 8.80 -1.67 6.18
N CYS A 110 8.26 -0.59 6.74
CA CYS A 110 6.92 -0.53 7.29
C CYS A 110 6.26 0.80 6.90
N VAL A 111 5.10 0.72 6.25
CA VAL A 111 4.32 1.85 5.77
C VAL A 111 2.97 1.83 6.45
N ASN A 112 2.65 2.91 7.17
CA ASN A 112 1.35 3.14 7.76
C ASN A 112 0.61 4.19 6.94
N ILE A 113 -0.60 3.86 6.48
CA ILE A 113 -1.48 4.74 5.73
C ILE A 113 -2.80 4.85 6.47
N ASP A 114 -3.10 6.06 6.92
CA ASP A 114 -4.37 6.39 7.55
C ASP A 114 -5.19 7.26 6.60
N PHE A 115 -6.42 6.87 6.33
CA PHE A 115 -7.33 7.65 5.48
C PHE A 115 -8.75 7.64 6.07
N LYS A 116 -9.48 8.73 5.86
CA LYS A 116 -10.88 8.86 6.26
C LYS A 116 -11.75 8.93 5.02
N VAL A 117 -12.71 8.02 4.92
CA VAL A 117 -13.71 7.99 3.85
C VAL A 117 -14.95 8.73 4.34
N TYR A 118 -15.29 9.81 3.64
CA TYR A 118 -16.48 10.62 3.91
C TYR A 118 -17.62 10.19 3.00
N GLU A 119 -18.85 10.33 3.48
CA GLU A 119 -20.05 10.23 2.66
C GLU A 119 -20.09 11.45 1.73
N ARG A 120 -20.37 11.25 0.43
CA ARG A 120 -20.63 12.40 -0.46
C ARG A 120 -22.06 12.85 -0.24
N GLU A 121 -22.25 14.06 0.27
CA GLU A 121 -23.50 14.79 0.10
C GLU A 121 -23.61 15.17 -1.38
N PHE A 122 -24.66 14.69 -2.05
CA PHE A 122 -25.03 15.05 -3.43
C PHE A 122 -26.06 16.18 -3.42
#